data_AF-A0A928PBP9-F1
#
_entry.id   AF-A0A928PBP9-F1
#
_cell.length_a   1.000
_cell.length_b   1.000
_cell.length_c   1.000
_cell.angle_alpha   90.00
_cell.angle_beta   90.00
_cell.angle_gamma   90.00
#
_symmetry.space_group_name_H-M   'P 1'
#
loop_
_entity.id
_entity.type
_entity.pdbx_description
1 polymer ?
#
loop_
_entity_poly.entity_id
_entity_poly.type
_entity_poly.pdbx_seq_one_letter_code
_entity_poly.pdbx_strand_id
1 'polypeptide(L)'
;CKAEYGSTNPSNHADLKKVAAKAPTCAEIGWNAYEYCTKCAYTTYNELPATGNHTGGTATCTSKAVCSVCKAEYGNVDPTNHAGETHVEGKTEATNDKEGYTGDTYCNDCGEKIAEGEIIPALIIRGDVNGDGTVDSSDITALRRMIVGADIEVSEGADYNNDGSINVADITAIRRVIAGAIL
;
A
#
# COMPACT_ATOMS: atom_id res chain seq x y z
N CYS A 1 -75.77 -32.47 -39.75
CA CYS A 1 -74.32 -32.57 -40.09
C CYS A 1 -73.81 -31.12 -40.17
N LYS A 2 -72.90 -30.59 -39.37
CA LYS A 2 -71.76 -31.14 -38.64
C LYS A 2 -71.59 -30.31 -37.36
N ALA A 3 -71.78 -30.91 -36.19
CA ALA A 3 -71.21 -30.36 -34.96
C ALA A 3 -69.84 -31.04 -34.83
N GLU A 4 -68.77 -30.25 -34.90
CA GLU A 4 -67.42 -30.77 -34.66
C GLU A 4 -67.31 -31.11 -33.16
N TYR A 5 -67.57 -32.38 -32.85
CA TYR A 5 -67.26 -32.96 -31.55
C TYR A 5 -65.77 -33.30 -31.53
N GLY A 6 -65.03 -32.62 -30.67
CA GLY A 6 -63.69 -32.98 -30.25
C GLY A 6 -63.42 -32.29 -28.93
N SER A 7 -63.18 -33.07 -27.87
CA SER A 7 -62.57 -32.57 -26.65
C SER A 7 -61.32 -31.79 -27.05
N THR A 8 -61.13 -30.55 -26.59
CA THR A 8 -59.83 -29.90 -26.73
C THR A 8 -58.81 -30.78 -26.02
N ASN A 9 -58.04 -31.55 -26.80
CA ASN A 9 -56.98 -32.36 -26.26
C ASN A 9 -55.96 -31.37 -25.67
N PRO A 10 -55.80 -31.30 -24.34
CA PRO A 10 -54.88 -30.35 -23.72
C PRO A 10 -53.43 -30.58 -24.16
N SER A 11 -53.16 -31.77 -24.72
CA SER A 11 -51.88 -32.23 -25.22
C SER A 11 -51.67 -32.01 -26.72
N ASN A 12 -52.66 -31.48 -27.47
CA ASN A 12 -52.51 -31.21 -28.90
C ASN A 12 -52.18 -29.73 -29.15
N HIS A 13 -50.89 -29.40 -29.08
CA HIS A 13 -50.40 -28.06 -29.38
C HIS A 13 -50.10 -27.92 -30.88
N ALA A 14 -51.09 -27.49 -31.66
CA ALA A 14 -50.94 -27.34 -33.12
C ALA A 14 -50.03 -26.14 -33.51
N ASP A 15 -50.01 -25.09 -32.69
CA ASP A 15 -49.30 -23.83 -32.95
C ASP A 15 -48.03 -23.67 -32.09
N LEU A 16 -47.13 -24.65 -32.16
CA LEU A 16 -45.84 -24.61 -31.45
C LEU A 16 -44.81 -23.75 -32.19
N LYS A 17 -44.11 -22.91 -31.43
CA LYS A 17 -42.92 -22.18 -31.86
C LYS A 17 -41.68 -22.77 -31.20
N LYS A 18 -40.65 -23.00 -32.01
CA LYS A 18 -39.33 -23.50 -31.56
C LYS A 18 -38.41 -22.32 -31.24
N VAL A 19 -37.72 -22.41 -30.10
CA VAL A 19 -36.68 -21.48 -29.68
C VAL A 19 -35.37 -22.25 -29.53
N ALA A 20 -34.30 -21.72 -30.14
CA ALA A 20 -32.97 -22.33 -30.04
C ALA A 20 -32.42 -22.22 -28.61
N ALA A 21 -31.55 -23.17 -28.25
CA ALA A 21 -30.82 -23.12 -26.99
C ALA A 21 -29.94 -21.87 -26.91
N LYS A 22 -29.80 -21.30 -25.72
CA LYS A 22 -28.80 -20.28 -25.40
C LYS A 22 -27.87 -20.83 -24.33
N ALA A 23 -26.58 -20.89 -24.62
CA ALA A 23 -25.59 -21.29 -23.62
C ALA A 23 -25.54 -20.25 -22.48
N PRO A 24 -25.43 -20.66 -21.21
CA PRO A 24 -25.21 -19.74 -20.11
C PRO A 24 -23.83 -19.08 -20.24
N THR A 25 -23.70 -17.87 -19.68
CA THR A 25 -22.42 -17.17 -19.55
C THR A 25 -22.04 -17.06 -18.07
N CYS A 26 -20.91 -16.40 -17.77
CA CYS A 26 -20.51 -16.18 -16.38
C CYS A 26 -21.46 -15.26 -15.59
N ALA A 27 -22.31 -14.46 -16.26
CA ALA A 27 -23.27 -13.57 -15.59
C ALA A 27 -24.73 -13.77 -16.03
N GLU A 28 -24.98 -14.33 -17.21
CA GLU A 28 -26.33 -14.54 -17.73
C GLU A 28 -26.69 -16.03 -17.72
N ILE A 29 -27.93 -16.30 -17.33
CA ILE A 29 -28.56 -17.61 -17.51
C ILE A 29 -28.59 -18.01 -19.00
N GLY A 30 -28.64 -19.33 -19.21
CA GLY A 30 -28.94 -19.94 -20.50
C GLY A 30 -30.27 -20.69 -20.45
N TRP A 31 -30.60 -21.39 -21.52
CA TRP A 31 -31.74 -22.30 -21.57
C TRP A 31 -31.52 -23.39 -22.63
N ASN A 32 -32.09 -24.56 -22.37
CA ASN A 32 -32.17 -25.61 -23.38
C ASN A 32 -33.07 -25.18 -24.55
N ALA A 33 -32.90 -25.78 -25.73
CA ALA A 33 -33.86 -25.58 -26.82
C ALA A 33 -35.26 -26.00 -26.34
N TYR A 34 -36.26 -25.17 -26.59
CA TYR A 34 -37.60 -25.40 -26.06
C TYR A 34 -38.68 -25.00 -27.07
N GLU A 35 -39.89 -25.47 -26.82
CA GLU A 35 -41.07 -25.10 -27.59
C GLU A 35 -42.07 -24.39 -26.67
N TYR A 36 -42.87 -23.51 -27.26
CA TYR A 36 -44.00 -22.91 -26.56
C TYR A 36 -45.20 -22.78 -27.50
N CYS A 37 -46.39 -22.91 -26.94
CA CYS A 37 -47.64 -22.71 -27.66
C CYS A 37 -47.95 -21.20 -27.74
N THR A 38 -48.30 -20.70 -28.92
CA THR A 38 -48.68 -19.29 -29.07
C THR A 38 -50.11 -18.97 -28.60
N LYS A 39 -50.90 -20.01 -28.32
CA LYS A 39 -52.33 -19.91 -27.97
C LYS A 39 -52.63 -20.19 -26.50
N CYS A 40 -51.70 -20.77 -25.75
CA CYS A 40 -51.85 -21.09 -24.34
C CYS A 40 -50.50 -21.08 -23.61
N ALA A 41 -50.51 -21.27 -22.29
CA ALA A 41 -49.31 -21.19 -21.44
C ALA A 41 -48.37 -22.42 -21.51
N TYR A 42 -48.58 -23.34 -22.45
CA TYR A 42 -47.70 -24.50 -22.59
C TYR A 42 -46.28 -24.10 -23.02
N THR A 43 -45.28 -24.55 -22.27
CA THR A 43 -43.87 -24.42 -22.64
C THR A 43 -43.06 -25.58 -22.05
N THR A 44 -42.00 -25.97 -22.76
CA THR A 44 -40.97 -26.89 -22.25
C THR A 44 -39.71 -26.16 -21.79
N TYR A 45 -39.82 -24.86 -21.49
CA TYR A 45 -38.71 -24.02 -21.06
C TYR A 45 -38.00 -24.64 -19.86
N ASN A 46 -36.68 -24.81 -20.00
CA ASN A 46 -35.81 -25.26 -18.93
C ASN A 46 -34.59 -24.34 -18.87
N GLU A 47 -34.56 -23.52 -17.82
CA GLU A 47 -33.48 -22.59 -17.54
C GLU A 47 -32.20 -23.32 -17.15
N LEU A 48 -31.06 -22.76 -17.56
CA LEU A 48 -29.73 -23.19 -17.15
C LEU A 48 -29.10 -22.04 -16.34
N PRO A 49 -28.59 -22.29 -15.13
CA PRO A 49 -27.98 -21.24 -14.33
C PRO A 49 -26.75 -20.66 -15.03
N ALA A 50 -26.44 -19.40 -14.74
CA ALA A 50 -25.17 -18.80 -15.11
C ALA A 50 -24.00 -19.65 -14.58
N THR A 51 -22.89 -19.71 -15.32
CA THR A 51 -21.78 -20.62 -14.96
C THR A 51 -21.02 -20.16 -13.73
N GLY A 52 -21.08 -18.88 -13.37
CA GLY A 52 -20.31 -18.29 -12.25
C GLY A 52 -18.79 -18.30 -12.43
N ASN A 53 -18.28 -18.80 -13.56
CA ASN A 53 -16.85 -18.93 -13.82
C ASN A 53 -16.29 -17.60 -14.30
N HIS A 54 -15.84 -16.77 -13.36
CA HIS A 54 -15.21 -15.48 -13.63
C HIS A 54 -13.69 -15.62 -13.80
N THR A 55 -13.12 -14.79 -14.68
CA THR A 55 -11.68 -14.77 -14.96
C THR A 55 -11.17 -13.35 -15.22
N GLY A 56 -9.87 -13.14 -14.95
CA GLY A 56 -9.18 -11.87 -15.15
C GLY A 56 -9.46 -10.83 -14.07
N GLY A 57 -8.82 -9.67 -14.18
CA GLY A 57 -8.80 -8.68 -13.12
C GLY A 57 -7.87 -9.06 -11.96
N THR A 58 -7.63 -8.10 -11.08
CA THR A 58 -6.74 -8.23 -9.92
C THR A 58 -7.47 -7.63 -8.73
N ALA A 59 -7.56 -8.38 -7.63
CA ALA A 59 -8.10 -7.86 -6.38
C ALA A 59 -7.05 -6.97 -5.70
N THR A 60 -7.49 -5.91 -5.01
CA THR A 60 -6.65 -5.04 -4.17
C THR A 60 -6.98 -5.26 -2.69
N CYS A 61 -6.29 -4.56 -1.79
CA CYS A 61 -6.56 -4.59 -0.36
C CYS A 61 -7.99 -4.15 0.02
N THR A 62 -8.69 -3.42 -0.85
CA THR A 62 -10.06 -2.93 -0.61
C THR A 62 -11.08 -3.36 -1.65
N SER A 63 -10.65 -3.79 -2.84
CA SER A 63 -11.55 -4.09 -3.97
C SER A 63 -11.37 -5.51 -4.48
N LYS A 64 -12.48 -6.17 -4.85
CA LYS A 64 -12.46 -7.50 -5.46
C LYS A 64 -11.95 -7.44 -6.90
N ALA A 65 -11.54 -8.59 -7.44
CA ALA A 65 -11.22 -8.69 -8.85
C ALA A 65 -12.48 -8.45 -9.71
N VAL A 66 -12.30 -7.78 -10.85
CA VAL A 66 -13.37 -7.52 -11.81
C VAL A 66 -13.22 -8.44 -13.00
N CYS A 67 -14.26 -9.24 -13.28
CA CYS A 67 -14.28 -10.17 -14.40
C CYS A 67 -14.03 -9.44 -15.72
N SER A 68 -13.03 -9.90 -16.47
CA SER A 68 -12.66 -9.28 -17.75
C SER A 68 -13.78 -9.35 -18.80
N VAL A 69 -14.63 -10.38 -18.72
CA VAL A 69 -15.73 -10.66 -19.65
C VAL A 69 -17.00 -9.90 -19.29
N CYS A 70 -17.57 -10.14 -18.10
CA CYS A 70 -18.88 -9.61 -17.72
C CYS A 70 -18.83 -8.37 -16.83
N LYS A 71 -17.65 -7.94 -16.39
CA LYS A 71 -17.44 -6.78 -15.49
C LYS A 71 -18.04 -6.91 -14.09
N ALA A 72 -18.54 -8.08 -13.72
CA ALA A 72 -18.94 -8.37 -12.35
C ALA A 72 -17.71 -8.51 -11.43
N GLU A 73 -17.82 -8.02 -10.20
CA GLU A 73 -16.87 -8.30 -9.13
C GLU A 73 -16.98 -9.75 -8.66
N TYR A 74 -15.86 -10.38 -8.34
CA TYR A 74 -15.84 -11.75 -7.88
C TYR A 74 -14.63 -12.05 -6.97
N GLY A 75 -14.72 -13.15 -6.23
CA GLY A 75 -13.68 -13.57 -5.29
C GLY A 75 -13.64 -12.71 -4.02
N ASN A 76 -12.52 -12.81 -3.31
CA ASN A 76 -12.21 -12.00 -2.13
C ASN A 76 -11.28 -10.84 -2.52
N VAL A 77 -11.18 -9.85 -1.64
CA VAL A 77 -10.09 -8.86 -1.68
C VAL A 77 -8.75 -9.57 -1.48
N ASP A 78 -7.66 -8.93 -1.91
CA ASP A 78 -6.30 -9.38 -1.63
C ASP A 78 -5.66 -8.40 -0.63
N PRO A 79 -5.66 -8.71 0.68
CA PRO A 79 -5.13 -7.81 1.71
C PRO A 79 -3.67 -7.43 1.51
N THR A 80 -2.90 -8.21 0.75
CA THR A 80 -1.47 -7.97 0.53
C THR A 80 -1.18 -7.12 -0.70
N ASN A 81 -2.18 -6.85 -1.54
CA ASN A 81 -2.01 -6.05 -2.73
C ASN A 81 -2.31 -4.57 -2.46
N HIS A 82 -1.26 -3.84 -2.09
CA HIS A 82 -1.26 -2.39 -1.86
C HIS A 82 -0.72 -1.60 -3.07
N ALA A 83 -1.11 -1.95 -4.30
CA ALA A 83 -0.69 -1.25 -5.51
C ALA A 83 -1.23 0.19 -5.67
N GLY A 84 -2.07 0.66 -4.73
CA GLY A 84 -2.62 2.01 -4.69
C GLY A 84 -1.60 3.07 -4.24
N GLU A 85 -2.10 4.28 -4.00
CA GLU A 85 -1.27 5.35 -3.47
C GLU A 85 -0.90 5.10 -1.99
N THR A 86 0.22 5.68 -1.57
CA THR A 86 0.78 5.53 -0.23
C THR A 86 1.12 6.89 0.36
N HIS A 87 1.11 6.99 1.69
CA HIS A 87 1.59 8.17 2.41
C HIS A 87 2.59 7.79 3.49
N VAL A 88 3.30 8.80 3.99
CA VAL A 88 4.29 8.64 5.06
C VAL A 88 3.78 9.32 6.33
N GLU A 89 3.84 8.61 7.45
CA GLU A 89 3.52 9.16 8.78
C GLU A 89 4.74 9.13 9.72
N GLY A 90 4.74 10.01 10.71
CA GLY A 90 5.77 10.04 11.74
C GLY A 90 7.14 10.58 11.30
N LYS A 91 7.27 11.05 10.05
CA LYS A 91 8.53 11.63 9.55
C LYS A 91 8.97 12.82 10.41
N THR A 92 10.24 12.80 10.82
CA THR A 92 10.93 13.89 11.52
C THR A 92 12.31 14.10 10.91
N GLU A 93 12.75 15.35 10.81
CA GLU A 93 14.13 15.65 10.40
C GLU A 93 15.08 15.43 11.58
N ALA A 94 16.30 14.97 11.28
CA ALA A 94 17.36 14.92 12.27
C ALA A 94 17.85 16.34 12.57
N THR A 95 18.13 16.60 13.85
CA THR A 95 18.81 17.81 14.30
C THR A 95 20.22 17.46 14.76
N ASN A 96 20.96 18.45 15.23
CA ASN A 96 22.33 18.28 15.69
C ASN A 96 22.46 17.41 16.95
N ASP A 97 21.40 17.39 17.76
CA ASP A 97 21.32 16.76 19.08
C ASP A 97 20.28 15.62 19.14
N LYS A 98 19.54 15.39 18.06
CA LYS A 98 18.46 14.42 18.02
C LYS A 98 18.35 13.71 16.68
N GLU A 99 18.23 12.40 16.74
CA GLU A 99 17.92 11.56 15.59
C GLU A 99 16.57 11.96 14.97
N GLY A 100 16.52 11.90 13.64
CA GLY A 100 15.31 12.00 12.85
C GLY A 100 14.70 10.63 12.57
N TYR A 101 13.61 10.63 11.81
CA TYR A 101 12.93 9.41 11.37
C TYR A 101 12.42 9.60 9.94
N THR A 102 12.69 8.66 9.05
CA THR A 102 12.23 8.77 7.65
C THR A 102 10.70 8.69 7.54
N GLY A 103 10.04 8.16 8.56
CA GLY A 103 8.60 7.92 8.60
C GLY A 103 8.22 6.53 8.10
N ASP A 104 7.12 6.01 8.64
CA ASP A 104 6.49 4.75 8.22
C ASP A 104 5.64 4.96 6.97
N THR A 105 5.63 4.00 6.06
CA THR A 105 4.79 4.07 4.86
C THR A 105 3.49 3.29 5.06
N TYR A 106 2.38 3.93 4.73
CA TYR A 106 1.03 3.38 4.86
C TYR A 106 0.30 3.37 3.52
N CYS A 107 -0.61 2.42 3.35
CA CYS A 107 -1.52 2.37 2.21
C CYS A 107 -2.66 3.38 2.40
N ASN A 108 -2.91 4.23 1.40
CA ASN A 108 -4.02 5.20 1.45
C ASN A 108 -5.40 4.53 1.46
N ASP A 109 -5.51 3.33 0.88
CA ASP A 109 -6.80 2.66 0.70
C ASP A 109 -7.28 1.93 1.97
N CYS A 110 -6.37 1.24 2.68
CA CYS A 110 -6.72 0.45 3.87
C CYS A 110 -6.07 0.91 5.18
N GLY A 111 -5.11 1.83 5.14
CA GLY A 111 -4.41 2.33 6.33
C GLY A 111 -3.40 1.35 6.94
N GLU A 112 -3.08 0.25 6.26
CA GLU A 112 -2.10 -0.72 6.74
C GLU A 112 -0.67 -0.16 6.57
N LYS A 113 0.19 -0.39 7.57
CA LYS A 113 1.63 -0.08 7.50
C LYS A 113 2.28 -1.10 6.56
N ILE A 114 2.78 -0.63 5.42
CA ILE A 114 3.38 -1.49 4.40
C ILE A 114 4.92 -1.49 4.45
N ALA A 115 5.52 -0.46 5.06
CA ALA A 115 6.95 -0.40 5.29
C ALA A 115 7.26 0.39 6.56
N GLU A 116 8.28 -0.07 7.28
CA GLU A 116 8.85 0.63 8.42
C GLU A 116 9.89 1.65 7.95
N GLY A 117 9.88 2.82 8.58
CA GLY A 117 10.90 3.84 8.39
C GLY A 117 12.22 3.49 9.07
N GLU A 118 13.25 4.26 8.75
CA GLU A 118 14.58 4.14 9.34
C GLU A 118 14.89 5.35 10.21
N ILE A 119 15.73 5.13 11.22
CA ILE A 119 16.29 6.20 12.05
C ILE A 119 17.29 6.99 11.19
N ILE A 120 17.16 8.31 11.21
CA ILE A 120 18.13 9.22 10.60
C ILE A 120 19.08 9.64 11.72
N PRO A 121 20.38 9.31 11.64
CA PRO A 121 21.34 9.74 12.67
C PRO A 121 21.32 11.25 12.87
N ALA A 122 21.55 11.70 14.11
CA ALA A 122 21.73 13.11 14.43
C ALA A 122 22.87 13.71 13.60
N LEU A 123 22.76 15.00 13.26
CA LEU A 123 23.79 15.72 12.51
C LEU A 123 24.99 16.03 13.41
N ILE A 124 26.19 15.57 13.06
CA ILE A 124 27.38 15.88 13.85
C ILE A 124 27.77 17.34 13.61
N ILE A 125 27.63 18.19 14.62
CA ILE A 125 28.29 19.50 14.63
C ILE A 125 29.77 19.28 14.95
N ARG A 126 30.64 19.53 13.97
CA ARG A 126 32.07 19.54 14.22
C ARG A 126 32.41 20.62 15.25
N GLY A 127 33.05 20.21 16.34
CA GLY A 127 33.51 21.09 17.40
C GLY A 127 32.53 21.30 18.55
N ASP A 128 31.29 20.81 18.45
CA ASP A 128 30.37 20.67 19.58
C ASP A 128 30.72 19.38 20.30
N VAL A 129 31.68 19.48 21.21
CA VAL A 129 32.29 18.33 21.90
C VAL A 129 31.39 17.84 23.02
N ASN A 130 30.63 18.74 23.65
CA ASN A 130 29.77 18.40 24.79
C ASN A 130 28.33 18.02 24.38
N GLY A 131 27.97 18.15 23.10
CA GLY A 131 26.67 17.79 22.55
C GLY A 131 25.55 18.76 22.91
N ASP A 132 25.86 20.02 23.22
CA ASP A 132 24.86 21.03 23.61
C ASP A 132 24.21 21.77 22.43
N GLY A 133 24.61 21.43 21.21
CA GLY A 133 24.09 21.99 19.97
C GLY A 133 24.81 23.26 19.51
N THR A 134 25.85 23.72 20.23
CA THR A 134 26.61 24.93 19.91
C THR A 134 28.12 24.67 19.90
N VAL A 135 28.89 25.55 19.24
CA VAL A 135 30.36 25.51 19.26
C VAL A 135 30.87 26.72 20.03
N ASP A 136 31.22 26.52 21.29
CA ASP A 136 31.66 27.57 22.20
C ASP A 136 32.79 27.13 23.18
N SER A 137 33.08 27.98 24.18
CA SER A 137 34.17 27.71 25.13
C SER A 137 33.95 26.50 26.05
N SER A 138 32.71 26.05 26.19
CA SER A 138 32.30 24.84 26.92
C SER A 138 32.80 23.60 26.22
N ASP A 139 32.85 23.58 24.89
CA ASP A 139 33.43 22.49 24.09
C ASP A 139 34.91 22.36 24.31
N ILE A 140 35.62 23.50 24.32
CA ILE A 140 37.04 23.52 24.68
C ILE A 140 37.24 22.95 26.09
N THR A 141 36.32 23.21 27.01
CA THR A 141 36.39 22.69 28.38
C THR A 141 36.15 21.19 28.42
N ALA A 142 35.15 20.68 27.70
CA ALA A 142 34.91 19.24 27.54
C ALA A 142 36.13 18.56 26.90
N LEU A 143 36.63 19.08 25.79
CA LEU A 143 37.78 18.52 25.08
C LEU A 143 39.04 18.49 25.94
N ARG A 144 39.30 19.54 26.72
CA ARG A 144 40.40 19.56 27.70
C ARG A 144 40.25 18.48 28.75
N ARG A 145 39.05 18.32 29.31
CA ARG A 145 38.76 17.30 30.32
C ARG A 145 38.98 15.89 29.75
N MET A 146 38.53 15.64 28.52
CA MET A 146 38.76 14.38 27.84
C MET A 146 40.26 14.11 27.61
N ILE A 147 41.02 15.10 27.13
CA ILE A 147 42.47 14.97 26.88
C ILE A 147 43.26 14.64 28.16
N VAL A 148 42.83 15.15 29.33
CA VAL A 148 43.46 14.82 30.62
C VAL A 148 42.93 13.51 31.24
N GLY A 149 42.10 12.76 30.51
CA GLY A 149 41.60 11.44 30.93
C GLY A 149 40.39 11.48 31.86
N ALA A 150 39.59 12.55 31.84
CA ALA A 150 38.30 12.53 32.52
C ALA A 150 37.32 11.62 31.76
N ASP A 151 36.56 10.82 32.51
CA ASP A 151 35.48 9.99 31.97
C ASP A 151 34.27 10.88 31.63
N ILE A 152 34.22 11.33 30.38
CA ILE A 152 33.12 12.11 29.81
C ILE A 152 32.81 11.57 28.41
N GLU A 153 31.52 11.55 28.07
CA GLU A 153 31.09 11.30 26.70
C GLU A 153 31.33 12.58 25.89
N VAL A 154 31.97 12.42 24.72
CA VAL A 154 32.18 13.50 23.76
C VAL A 154 31.62 13.09 22.40
N SER A 155 31.16 14.07 21.62
CA SER A 155 30.65 13.80 20.28
C SER A 155 31.76 13.33 19.32
N GLU A 156 31.36 12.67 18.23
CA GLU A 156 32.27 12.33 17.12
C GLU A 156 32.88 13.57 16.45
N GLY A 157 32.36 14.77 16.73
CA GLY A 157 32.89 16.05 16.26
C GLY A 157 34.14 16.55 16.99
N ALA A 158 34.69 15.76 17.93
CA ALA A 158 35.83 16.14 18.76
C ALA A 158 37.19 16.20 18.02
N ASP A 159 37.40 15.36 17.01
CA ASP A 159 38.52 15.50 16.04
C ASP A 159 38.14 16.57 15.00
N TYR A 160 38.18 17.82 15.44
CA TYR A 160 37.73 18.96 14.65
C TYR A 160 38.62 19.19 13.43
N ASN A 161 39.94 19.06 13.60
CA ASN A 161 40.91 19.31 12.53
C ASN A 161 41.05 18.11 11.57
N ASN A 162 40.43 16.97 11.89
CA ASN A 162 40.37 15.75 11.09
C ASN A 162 41.76 15.13 10.85
N ASP A 163 42.65 15.26 11.83
CA ASP A 163 44.00 14.68 11.79
C ASP A 163 44.04 13.22 12.28
N GLY A 164 42.89 12.69 12.71
CA GLY A 164 42.71 11.33 13.18
C GLY A 164 43.06 11.14 14.66
N SER A 165 43.40 12.19 15.39
CA SER A 165 43.79 12.13 16.80
C SER A 165 43.17 13.26 17.60
N ILE A 166 42.27 12.93 18.53
CA ILE A 166 41.68 13.96 19.41
C ILE A 166 42.74 14.49 20.39
N ASN A 167 43.21 15.72 20.19
CA ASN A 167 44.32 16.31 20.95
C ASN A 167 44.25 17.85 21.07
N VAL A 168 45.32 18.48 21.58
CA VAL A 168 45.39 19.94 21.77
C VAL A 168 45.35 20.75 20.46
N ALA A 169 45.63 20.12 19.31
CA ALA A 169 45.46 20.70 17.99
C ALA A 169 43.98 21.00 17.69
N ASP A 170 43.06 20.12 18.08
CA ASP A 170 41.62 20.32 17.95
C ASP A 170 41.13 21.49 18.79
N ILE A 171 41.59 21.58 20.05
CA ILE A 171 41.32 22.76 20.91
C ILE A 171 41.76 24.04 20.21
N THR A 172 42.92 24.03 19.56
CA THR A 172 43.46 25.20 18.89
C THR A 172 42.62 25.57 17.67
N ALA A 173 42.15 24.58 16.92
CA ALA A 173 41.30 24.78 15.76
C ALA A 173 39.91 25.31 16.15
N ILE A 174 39.24 24.69 17.12
CA ILE A 174 37.93 25.12 17.64
C ILE A 174 38.03 26.54 18.22
N ARG A 175 39.09 26.85 18.98
CA ARG A 175 39.31 28.18 19.54
C ARG A 175 39.44 29.27 18.46
N ARG A 176 40.06 28.97 17.31
CA ARG A 176 40.16 29.93 16.20
C ARG A 176 38.79 30.24 15.62
N VAL A 177 37.96 29.21 15.45
CA VAL A 177 36.59 29.32 14.92
C VAL A 177 35.71 30.16 15.84
N ILE A 178 35.73 29.90 17.16
CA ILE A 178 35.00 30.69 18.16
C ILE A 178 35.45 32.16 18.17
N ALA A 179 36.75 32.41 17.97
CA ALA A 179 37.31 33.76 17.92
C ALA A 179 37.02 34.52 16.61
N GLY A 180 36.26 33.92 15.67
CA GLY A 180 35.98 34.51 14.36
C GLY A 180 37.19 34.56 13.43
N ALA A 181 38.27 33.85 13.77
CA ALA A 181 39.43 33.72 12.91
C ALA A 181 39.16 32.62 11.88
N ILE A 182 38.72 33.03 10.68
CA ILE A 182 38.62 32.14 9.52
C ILE A 182 40.05 31.72 9.12
N LEU A 183 40.26 30.41 8.87
CA LEU A 183 41.44 29.89 8.17
C LEU A 183 41.20 29.92 6.66
#